data_AF-A0A2U2YZP1-F1
#
_entry.id   AF-A0A2U2YZP1-F1
#
_cell.length_a   1.000
_cell.length_b   1.000
_cell.length_c   1.000
_cell.angle_alpha   90.00
_cell.angle_beta   90.00
_cell.angle_gamma   90.00
#
_symmetry.space_group_name_H-M   'P 1'
#
loop_
_entity.id
_entity.type
_entity.pdbx_description
1 polymer ?
#
loop_
_entity_poly.entity_id
_entity_poly.type
_entity_poly.pdbx_seq_one_letter_code
_entity_poly.pdbx_strand_id
1 'polypeptide(L)'
;MNRPVSYHSQPVPTFTLYDVAKAALEHCGDQWRAAPGPWATTGHLWAWDNTPFTIGALPTGELFVRNDQLGDALPLTVKPTDDLDTIGRAVAEITGHLY
;
A
#
# COMPACT_ATOMS: atom_id res chain seq x y z
N MET A 1 -6.79 -6.52 30.59
CA MET A 1 -5.45 -6.02 30.20
C MET A 1 -4.99 -6.81 29.00
N ASN A 2 -4.88 -6.20 27.83
CA ASN A 2 -4.27 -6.85 26.67
C ASN A 2 -2.77 -7.02 26.94
N ARG A 3 -2.29 -8.27 26.89
CA ARG A 3 -0.86 -8.57 26.92
C ARG A 3 -0.18 -7.82 25.77
N PRO A 4 0.97 -7.15 25.99
CA PRO A 4 1.75 -6.62 24.88
C PRO A 4 2.14 -7.79 23.98
N VAL A 5 1.77 -7.72 22.70
CA VAL A 5 2.21 -8.67 21.69
C VAL A 5 3.69 -8.44 21.43
N SER A 6 4.49 -9.49 21.58
CA SER A 6 5.91 -9.46 21.20
C SER A 6 6.02 -9.17 19.71
N TYR A 7 6.97 -8.34 19.30
CA TYR A 7 7.29 -8.09 17.89
C TYR A 7 7.47 -9.40 17.10
N HIS A 8 8.14 -10.39 17.71
CA HIS A 8 8.37 -11.71 17.11
C HIS A 8 7.11 -12.58 16.98
N SER A 9 5.98 -12.16 17.54
CA SER A 9 4.70 -12.86 17.46
C SER A 9 3.70 -12.17 16.55
N GLN A 10 4.09 -11.08 15.89
CA GLN A 10 3.22 -10.42 14.93
C GLN A 10 3.13 -11.25 13.64
N PRO A 11 1.93 -11.36 13.05
CA PRO A 11 1.77 -12.01 11.76
C PRO A 11 2.56 -11.24 10.71
N VAL A 12 3.43 -11.96 10.00
CA VAL A 12 4.21 -11.42 8.88
C VAL A 12 3.45 -11.72 7.59
N PRO A 13 3.08 -10.70 6.81
CA PRO A 13 2.47 -10.91 5.50
C PRO A 13 3.37 -11.73 4.58
N THR A 14 2.78 -12.61 3.78
CA THR A 14 3.51 -13.43 2.79
C THR A 14 3.76 -12.68 1.48
N PHE A 15 3.28 -11.45 1.36
CA PHE A 15 3.35 -10.60 0.17
C PHE A 15 4.22 -9.36 0.41
N THR A 16 4.77 -8.82 -0.67
CA THR A 16 5.55 -7.57 -0.65
C THR A 16 4.65 -6.37 -0.92
N LEU A 17 5.16 -5.16 -0.67
CA LEU A 17 4.44 -3.93 -1.06
C LEU A 17 4.32 -3.77 -2.58
N TYR A 18 5.20 -4.40 -3.35
CA TYR A 18 5.04 -4.48 -4.80
C TYR A 18 3.88 -5.41 -5.20
N ASP A 19 3.67 -6.52 -4.48
CA ASP A 19 2.50 -7.37 -4.71
C ASP A 19 1.20 -6.63 -4.39
N VAL A 20 1.20 -5.83 -3.32
CA VAL A 20 0.08 -4.92 -2.99
C VAL A 20 -0.16 -3.92 -4.12
N ALA A 21 0.89 -3.30 -4.67
CA ALA A 21 0.76 -2.37 -5.80
C ALA A 21 0.17 -3.05 -7.04
N LYS A 22 0.59 -4.28 -7.36
CA LYS A 22 0.01 -5.05 -8.47
C LYS A 22 -1.46 -5.38 -8.23
N ALA A 23 -1.81 -5.81 -7.02
CA ALA A 23 -3.19 -6.11 -6.66
C ALA A 23 -4.11 -4.88 -6.77
N ALA A 24 -3.61 -3.69 -6.43
CA ALA A 24 -4.36 -2.45 -6.59
C ALA A 24 -4.72 -2.14 -8.05
N LEU A 25 -3.93 -2.60 -9.04
CA LEU A 25 -4.22 -2.37 -10.47
C LEU A 25 -5.54 -3.02 -10.90
N GLU A 26 -5.95 -4.12 -10.26
CA GLU A 26 -7.23 -4.77 -10.55
C GLU A 26 -8.43 -3.89 -10.16
N HIS A 27 -8.21 -2.87 -9.32
CA HIS A 27 -9.25 -1.99 -8.78
C HIS A 27 -9.14 -0.54 -9.25
N CYS A 28 -7.97 -0.05 -9.66
CA CYS A 28 -7.78 1.32 -10.17
C CYS A 28 -8.33 1.55 -11.59
N GLY A 29 -8.64 0.47 -12.32
CA GLY A 29 -9.09 0.51 -13.71
C GLY A 29 -7.94 0.51 -14.73
N ASP A 30 -8.30 0.62 -16.02
CA ASP A 30 -7.33 0.63 -17.09
C ASP A 30 -6.44 1.89 -17.05
N GLN A 31 -5.20 1.78 -17.52
CA GLN A 31 -4.20 2.86 -17.62
C GLN A 31 -3.41 3.21 -16.34
N TRP A 32 -3.38 2.31 -15.37
CA TRP A 32 -2.43 2.38 -14.25
C TRP A 32 -1.25 1.43 -14.45
N ARG A 33 -0.10 1.75 -13.87
CA ARG A 33 1.07 0.86 -13.83
C ARG A 33 1.62 0.74 -12.42
N ALA A 34 2.14 -0.44 -12.09
CA ALA A 34 2.81 -0.70 -10.82
C ALA A 34 4.30 -1.01 -11.03
N ALA A 35 5.16 -0.56 -10.11
CA ALA A 35 6.56 -0.96 -10.08
C ALA A 35 7.04 -1.14 -8.63
N PRO A 36 8.10 -1.94 -8.42
CA PRO A 36 8.75 -2.02 -7.12
C PRO A 36 9.54 -0.74 -6.85
N GLY A 37 9.59 -0.34 -5.58
CA GLY A 37 10.48 0.72 -5.13
C GLY A 37 11.90 0.23 -4.86
N PRO A 38 12.81 1.15 -4.47
CA PRO A 38 14.17 0.80 -4.09
C PRO A 38 14.18 -0.30 -3.04
N TRP A 39 15.04 -1.31 -3.23
CA TRP A 39 15.16 -2.44 -2.31
C TRP A 39 13.87 -3.25 -2.09
N ALA A 40 12.86 -3.07 -2.94
CA ALA A 40 11.52 -3.65 -2.79
C ALA A 40 10.83 -3.31 -1.45
N THR A 41 11.23 -2.22 -0.79
CA THR A 41 10.66 -1.77 0.50
C THR A 41 9.42 -0.90 0.32
N THR A 42 9.08 -0.53 -0.90
CA THR A 42 7.85 0.19 -1.26
C THR A 42 7.26 -0.39 -2.54
N GLY A 43 5.96 -0.17 -2.73
CA GLY A 43 5.28 -0.33 -4.01
C GLY A 43 5.00 1.04 -4.61
N HIS A 44 4.98 1.15 -5.93
CA HIS A 44 4.62 2.39 -6.61
C HIS A 44 3.48 2.17 -7.59
N LEU A 45 2.60 3.16 -7.68
CA LEU A 45 1.57 3.28 -8.70
C LEU A 45 1.83 4.54 -9.52
N TRP A 46 1.57 4.48 -10.82
CA TRP A 46 1.44 5.67 -11.65
C TRP A 46 0.13 5.64 -12.41
N ALA A 47 -0.57 6.77 -12.36
CA ALA A 47 -1.71 7.05 -13.21
C ALA A 47 -1.27 7.29 -14.66
N TRP A 48 -2.24 7.34 -15.57
CA TRP A 48 -2.05 7.57 -17.01
C TRP A 48 -1.34 8.89 -17.33
N ASP A 49 -1.54 9.90 -16.49
CA ASP A 49 -0.91 11.22 -16.60
C ASP A 49 0.51 11.29 -15.96
N ASN A 50 1.01 10.13 -15.49
CA ASN A 50 2.26 9.96 -14.75
C ASN A 50 2.26 10.51 -13.31
N THR A 51 1.10 10.82 -12.71
CA THR A 51 1.04 11.14 -11.28
C THR A 51 1.56 9.96 -10.46
N PRO A 52 2.65 10.13 -9.68
CA PRO A 52 3.27 9.07 -8.92
C PRO A 52 2.65 8.91 -7.53
N PHE A 53 2.45 7.66 -7.13
CA PHE A 53 2.04 7.28 -5.77
C PHE A 53 3.00 6.26 -5.18
N THR A 54 3.28 6.41 -3.88
CA THR A 54 4.08 5.47 -3.09
C THR A 54 3.18 4.75 -2.09
N ILE A 55 3.26 3.43 -2.08
CA ILE A 55 2.70 2.54 -1.06
C ILE A 55 3.86 2.12 -0.15
N GLY A 56 3.77 2.48 1.13
CA GLY A 56 4.81 2.22 2.11
C GLY A 56 4.25 1.71 3.43
N ALA A 57 5.16 1.38 4.35
CA ALA A 57 4.84 1.09 5.74
C ALA A 57 5.49 2.13 6.66
N LEU A 58 4.75 2.60 7.65
CA LEU A 58 5.27 3.43 8.72
C LEU A 58 6.14 2.59 9.68
N PRO A 59 7.03 3.21 10.49
CA PRO A 59 7.82 2.49 11.49
C PRO A 59 6.98 1.72 12.52
N THR A 60 5.73 2.12 12.71
CA THR A 60 4.73 1.49 13.58
C THR A 60 4.02 0.29 12.91
N GLY A 61 4.23 0.08 11.62
CA GLY A 61 3.75 -1.07 10.85
C GLY A 61 2.51 -0.83 10.00
N GLU A 62 1.82 0.30 10.17
CA GLU A 62 0.66 0.66 9.36
C GLU A 62 1.09 1.00 7.93
N LEU A 63 0.31 0.54 6.96
CA LEU A 63 0.52 0.90 5.57
C LEU A 63 -0.02 2.30 5.29
N PHE A 64 0.56 2.97 4.29
CA PHE A 64 0.10 4.27 3.80
C PHE A 64 0.19 4.33 2.27
N VAL A 65 -0.60 5.22 1.68
CA VAL A 65 -0.42 5.68 0.31
C VAL A 65 -0.08 7.16 0.34
N ARG A 66 0.90 7.58 -0.46
CA ARG A 66 1.28 8.99 -0.63
C ARG A 66 1.20 9.38 -2.09
N ASN A 67 0.58 10.51 -2.39
CA ASN A 67 0.73 11.20 -3.66
C ASN A 67 2.07 11.93 -3.65
N ASP A 68 3.02 11.48 -4.47
CA ASP A 68 4.39 12.00 -4.46
C ASP A 68 4.50 13.39 -5.12
N GLN A 69 3.49 13.80 -5.90
CA GLN A 69 3.43 15.11 -6.55
C GLN A 69 2.90 16.19 -5.60
N LEU A 70 1.88 15.88 -4.80
CA LEU A 70 1.26 16.82 -3.85
C LEU A 70 1.91 16.76 -2.46
N GLY A 71 2.52 15.62 -2.12
CA GLY A 71 3.12 15.36 -0.79
C GLY A 71 2.12 14.83 0.25
N ASP A 72 0.84 14.72 -0.11
CA ASP A 72 -0.22 14.21 0.77
C ASP A 72 -0.13 12.70 0.96
N ALA A 73 -0.32 12.24 2.20
CA ALA A 73 -0.30 10.83 2.56
C ALA A 73 -1.49 10.48 3.46
N LEU A 74 -2.11 9.34 3.18
CA LEU A 74 -3.20 8.80 3.99
C LEU A 74 -2.86 7.38 4.46
N PRO A 75 -3.19 7.04 5.73
CA PRO A 75 -3.01 5.70 6.24
C PRO A 75 -4.03 4.73 5.63
N LEU A 76 -3.65 3.47 5.49
CA LEU A 76 -4.54 2.38 5.10
C LEU A 76 -5.08 1.70 6.35
N THR A 77 -6.40 1.55 6.44
CA THR A 77 -7.05 0.85 7.55
C THR A 77 -7.14 -0.65 7.23
N VAL A 78 -6.00 -1.32 7.22
CA VAL A 78 -5.86 -2.76 6.93
C VAL A 78 -5.05 -3.46 8.01
N LYS A 79 -5.18 -4.78 8.09
CA LYS A 79 -4.44 -5.63 9.03
C LYS A 79 -3.42 -6.49 8.26
N PRO A 80 -2.30 -6.87 8.90
CA PRO A 80 -1.33 -7.79 8.29
C PRO A 80 -1.90 -9.17 7.92
N THR A 81 -3.07 -9.54 8.48
CA THR A 81 -3.77 -10.80 8.20
C THR A 81 -4.80 -10.70 7.09
N ASP A 82 -5.07 -9.51 6.57
CA ASP A 82 -6.01 -9.33 5.47
C ASP A 82 -5.42 -9.91 4.19
N ASP A 83 -6.28 -10.40 3.31
CA ASP A 83 -5.85 -10.94 2.02
C ASP A 83 -5.41 -9.82 1.06
N LEU A 84 -4.68 -10.23 0.03
CA LEU A 84 -4.06 -9.30 -0.91
C LEU A 84 -5.09 -8.50 -1.72
N ASP A 85 -6.27 -9.08 -2.03
CA ASP A 85 -7.35 -8.37 -2.73
C ASP A 85 -7.93 -7.25 -1.86
N THR A 86 -8.20 -7.54 -0.59
CA THR A 86 -8.71 -6.58 0.38
C THR A 86 -7.76 -5.39 0.52
N ILE A 87 -6.46 -5.66 0.63
CA ILE A 87 -5.45 -4.61 0.73
C ILE A 87 -5.32 -3.84 -0.60
N GLY A 88 -5.32 -4.53 -1.73
CA GLY A 88 -5.27 -3.92 -3.07
C GLY A 88 -6.44 -2.96 -3.29
N ARG A 89 -7.65 -3.35 -2.89
CA ARG A 89 -8.85 -2.51 -2.95
C ARG A 89 -8.73 -1.28 -2.06
N ALA A 90 -8.28 -1.45 -0.82
CA ALA A 90 -8.06 -0.32 0.10
C ALA A 90 -7.02 0.68 -0.46
N VAL A 91 -5.96 0.18 -1.09
CA VAL A 91 -4.98 1.03 -1.79
C VAL A 91 -5.63 1.80 -2.93
N ALA A 92 -6.43 1.14 -3.78
CA ALA A 92 -7.11 1.81 -4.89
C ALA A 92 -8.08 2.90 -4.42
N GLU A 93 -8.85 2.63 -3.36
CA GLU A 93 -9.76 3.61 -2.75
C GLU A 93 -9.00 4.84 -2.23
N ILE A 94 -7.94 4.64 -1.42
CA ILE A 94 -7.13 5.75 -0.92
C ILE A 94 -6.43 6.49 -2.06
N THR A 95 -5.95 5.78 -3.07
CA THR A 95 -5.34 6.41 -4.26
C THR A 95 -6.35 7.31 -4.97
N GLY A 96 -7.61 6.88 -5.12
CA GLY A 96 -8.68 7.68 -5.70
C GLY A 96 -9.07 8.92 -4.87
N HIS A 97 -8.82 8.91 -3.55
CA HIS A 97 -8.98 10.10 -2.71
C HIS A 97 -7.80 11.09 -2.81
N LEU A 98 -6.63 10.60 -3.18
CA LEU A 98 -5.38 11.35 -3.29
C LEU A 98 -5.08 11.84 -4.71
N TYR A 99 -5.81 11.35 -5.72
CA TYR A 99 -5.70 11.71 -7.13
C TYR A 99 -6.67 12.85 -7.47
#